data_AF-I3X8F9-F1
#
_entry.id   AF-I3X8F9-F1
#
_cell.length_a   1.000
_cell.length_b   1.000
_cell.length_c   1.000
_cell.angle_alpha   90.00
_cell.angle_beta   90.00
_cell.angle_gamma   90.00
#
_symmetry.space_group_name_H-M   'P 1'
#
loop_
_entity.id
_entity.type
_entity.pdbx_description
1 polymer ?
#
loop_
_entity_poly.entity_id
_entity_poly.type
_entity_poly.pdbx_seq_one_letter_code
_entity_poly.pdbx_strand_id
1 'polypeptide(L)'
;MPKTDPHGWPPRGLSREESARYVGVSPAKFDTLVADKRMPKPKRIDGRTVWDRYQLDACFDDLPTEKSGIEAQLEASGPRIR
;
A
#
# COMPACT_ATOMS: atom_id res chain seq x y z
N MET A 1 -4.24 3.80 -22.39
CA MET A 1 -3.97 5.07 -21.68
C MET A 1 -4.47 4.91 -20.26
N PRO A 2 -3.66 5.15 -19.20
CA PRO A 2 -4.20 5.19 -17.85
C PRO A 2 -5.24 6.31 -17.80
N LYS A 3 -6.47 6.00 -17.36
CA LYS A 3 -7.55 6.97 -17.21
C LYS A 3 -7.06 8.04 -16.24
N THR A 4 -6.79 9.24 -16.73
CA THR A 4 -6.39 10.36 -15.86
C THR A 4 -7.53 10.61 -14.89
N ASP A 5 -7.27 10.55 -13.59
CA ASP A 5 -8.30 10.82 -12.58
C ASP A 5 -8.84 12.24 -12.79
N PRO A 6 -10.16 12.46 -12.92
CA PRO A 6 -10.74 13.79 -13.14
C PRO A 6 -10.61 14.71 -11.92
N HIS A 7 -10.19 14.18 -10.79
CA HIS A 7 -10.10 14.88 -9.52
C HIS A 7 -8.63 15.12 -9.18
N GLY A 8 -8.28 16.36 -8.80
CA GLY A 8 -6.94 16.68 -8.30
C GLY A 8 -6.54 15.91 -7.02
N TRP A 9 -7.47 15.15 -6.43
CA TRP A 9 -7.26 14.32 -5.24
C TRP A 9 -8.05 13.01 -5.35
N PRO A 10 -7.49 11.88 -4.92
CA PRO A 10 -8.18 10.60 -4.95
C PRO A 10 -9.36 10.60 -3.96
N PRO A 11 -10.56 10.12 -4.38
CA PRO A 11 -11.71 10.01 -3.51
C PRO A 11 -11.42 9.06 -2.34
N ARG A 12 -12.25 9.13 -1.29
CA ARG A 12 -12.05 8.29 -0.10
C ARG A 12 -12.17 6.80 -0.39
N GLY A 13 -13.19 6.43 -1.17
CA GLY A 13 -13.46 5.07 -1.60
C GLY A 13 -12.93 4.86 -3.00
N LEU A 14 -12.01 3.92 -3.16
CA LEU A 14 -11.36 3.59 -4.43
C LEU A 14 -11.90 2.24 -4.93
N SER A 15 -12.14 2.12 -6.23
CA SER A 15 -12.35 0.82 -6.87
C SER A 15 -11.07 -0.02 -6.83
N ARG A 16 -11.15 -1.28 -7.25
CA ARG A 16 -9.98 -2.17 -7.35
C ARG A 16 -8.87 -1.56 -8.21
N GLU A 17 -9.21 -0.99 -9.36
CA GLU A 17 -8.22 -0.43 -10.29
C GLU A 17 -7.57 0.84 -9.71
N GLU A 18 -8.38 1.72 -9.10
CA GLU A 18 -7.88 2.93 -8.44
C GLU A 18 -7.01 2.59 -7.23
N SER A 19 -7.37 1.57 -6.45
CA SER A 19 -6.59 1.13 -5.28
C SER A 19 -5.23 0.57 -5.69
N ALA A 20 -5.20 -0.26 -6.74
CA ALA A 20 -3.96 -0.80 -7.28
C ALA A 20 -3.06 0.32 -7.81
N ARG A 21 -3.64 1.29 -8.54
CA ARG A 21 -2.93 2.48 -9.00
C ARG A 21 -2.40 3.32 -7.85
N TYR A 22 -3.20 3.54 -6.80
CA TYR A 22 -2.83 4.31 -5.63
C TYR A 22 -1.61 3.71 -4.91
N VAL A 23 -1.59 2.39 -4.76
CA VAL A 23 -0.46 1.64 -4.17
C VAL A 23 0.73 1.53 -5.14
N GLY A 24 0.52 1.72 -6.44
CA GLY A 24 1.57 1.63 -7.46
C GLY A 24 1.84 0.20 -7.97
N VAL A 25 0.84 -0.69 -7.95
CA VAL A 25 0.96 -2.09 -8.38
C VAL A 25 -0.10 -2.45 -9.44
N SER A 26 0.07 -3.60 -10.10
CA SER A 26 -0.97 -4.10 -11.02
C SER A 26 -2.22 -4.55 -10.24
N PRO A 27 -3.43 -4.52 -10.83
CA PRO A 27 -4.64 -4.97 -10.14
C PRO A 27 -4.59 -6.44 -9.68
N ALA A 28 -3.94 -7.30 -10.46
CA ALA A 28 -3.73 -8.70 -10.07
C ALA A 28 -2.81 -8.80 -8.84
N LYS A 29 -1.72 -8.01 -8.80
CA LYS A 29 -0.82 -7.98 -7.65
C LYS A 29 -1.52 -7.41 -6.41
N PHE A 30 -2.37 -6.41 -6.58
CA PHE A 30 -3.18 -5.87 -5.51
C PHE A 30 -4.10 -6.94 -4.90
N ASP A 31 -4.77 -7.75 -5.71
CA ASP A 31 -5.59 -8.86 -5.19
C ASP A 31 -4.76 -9.86 -4.38
N THR A 32 -3.55 -10.18 -4.84
CA THR A 32 -2.61 -11.02 -4.08
C THR A 32 -2.27 -10.39 -2.73
N LEU A 33 -1.97 -9.08 -2.69
CA LEU A 33 -1.67 -8.40 -1.43
C LEU A 33 -2.86 -8.40 -0.47
N VAL A 34 -4.09 -8.25 -0.98
CA VAL A 34 -5.31 -8.35 -0.17
C VAL A 34 -5.51 -9.78 0.35
N ALA A 35 -5.27 -10.79 -0.48
CA ALA A 35 -5.34 -12.21 -0.07
C ALA A 35 -4.29 -12.56 0.99
N ASP A 36 -3.07 -12.04 0.83
CA ASP A 36 -1.94 -12.19 1.76
C ASP A 36 -2.09 -11.34 3.04
N LYS A 37 -3.21 -10.60 3.18
CA LYS A 37 -3.49 -9.68 4.30
C LYS A 37 -2.50 -8.53 4.46
N ARG A 38 -1.73 -8.25 3.41
CA ARG A 38 -0.81 -7.10 3.32
C ARG A 38 -1.49 -5.81 2.88
N MET A 39 -2.74 -5.92 2.41
CA MET A 39 -3.62 -4.81 2.06
C MET A 39 -4.98 -5.03 2.70
N PRO A 40 -5.77 -3.96 2.94
CA PRO A 40 -7.02 -4.06 3.65
C PRO A 40 -8.07 -4.82 2.82
N LYS A 41 -8.99 -5.49 3.52
CA LYS A 41 -10.16 -6.10 2.88
C LYS A 41 -11.10 -5.01 2.32
N PRO A 42 -11.77 -5.25 1.19
CA PRO A 42 -12.73 -4.30 0.65
C PRO A 42 -13.93 -4.10 1.57
N LYS A 43 -14.50 -2.89 1.51
CA LYS A 43 -15.84 -2.61 1.99
C LYS A 43 -16.85 -2.89 0.86
N ARG A 44 -17.97 -3.54 1.22
CA ARG A 44 -19.11 -3.71 0.33
C ARG A 44 -20.15 -2.65 0.68
N ILE A 45 -20.43 -1.76 -0.25
CA ILE A 45 -21.48 -0.74 -0.14
C ILE A 45 -22.49 -1.07 -1.22
N ASP A 46 -23.59 -1.70 -0.82
CA ASP A 46 -24.57 -2.31 -1.72
C ASP A 46 -23.89 -3.18 -2.79
N GLY A 47 -24.01 -2.81 -4.08
CA GLY A 47 -23.39 -3.52 -5.20
C GLY A 47 -21.94 -3.14 -5.49
N ARG A 48 -21.35 -2.18 -4.78
CA ARG A 48 -19.99 -1.68 -5.04
C ARG A 48 -18.97 -2.23 -4.05
N THR A 49 -17.79 -2.52 -4.58
CA THR A 49 -16.62 -2.96 -3.81
C THR A 49 -15.62 -1.83 -3.81
N VAL A 50 -15.37 -1.25 -2.63
CA VAL A 50 -14.49 -0.10 -2.48
C VAL A 50 -13.47 -0.33 -1.39
N TRP A 51 -12.28 0.22 -1.57
CA TRP A 51 -11.24 0.26 -0.56
C TRP A 51 -11.11 1.68 -0.02
N ASP A 52 -10.88 1.77 1.27
CA ASP A 52 -10.71 3.03 1.96
C ASP A 52 -9.26 3.49 1.84
N ARG A 53 -9.06 4.74 1.41
CA ARG A 53 -7.72 5.30 1.21
C ARG A 53 -6.84 5.29 2.47
N TYR A 54 -7.32 5.68 3.66
CA TYR A 54 -6.44 5.65 4.85
C TYR A 54 -6.12 4.23 5.30
N GLN A 55 -7.02 3.26 5.06
CA GLN A 55 -6.66 1.86 5.32
C GLN A 55 -5.57 1.38 4.37
N LEU A 56 -5.58 1.84 3.11
CA LEU A 56 -4.49 1.56 2.17
C LEU A 56 -3.19 2.20 2.65
N ASP A 57 -3.22 3.48 3.04
CA ASP A 57 -2.05 4.19 3.59
C ASP A 57 -1.49 3.45 4.82
N ALA A 58 -2.33 3.08 5.79
CA ALA A 58 -1.90 2.40 7.00
C ALA A 58 -1.31 1.01 6.73
N CYS A 59 -1.90 0.22 5.83
CA CYS A 59 -1.34 -1.08 5.45
C CYS A 59 -0.05 -0.94 4.62
N PHE A 60 0.08 0.13 3.84
CA PHE A 60 1.29 0.41 3.07
C PHE A 60 2.46 0.77 3.98
N ASP A 61 2.23 1.61 4.98
CA ASP A 61 3.21 1.99 6.00
C ASP A 61 3.75 0.77 6.77
N ASP A 62 2.88 -0.20 7.05
CA ASP A 62 3.24 -1.46 7.74
C ASP A 62 4.03 -2.44 6.85
N LEU A 63 4.13 -2.20 5.53
CA LEU A 63 4.90 -3.10 4.66
C LEU A 63 6.39 -3.08 5.05
N PRO A 64 7.05 -4.25 5.05
CA PRO A 64 8.47 -4.29 5.36
C PRO A 64 9.23 -3.46 4.34
N THR A 65 9.93 -2.44 4.84
CA THR A 65 10.90 -1.69 4.04
C THR A 65 12.17 -2.54 3.95
N GLU A 66 12.70 -2.71 2.74
CA GLU A 66 14.01 -3.34 2.59
C GLU A 66 15.03 -2.45 3.31
N LYS A 67 15.66 -2.98 4.37
CA LYS A 67 16.67 -2.25 5.13
C LYS A 67 17.69 -1.69 4.15
N SER A 68 17.80 -0.36 4.10
CA SER A 68 18.82 0.28 3.30
C SER A 68 20.19 -0.11 3.88
N GLY A 69 21.20 -0.33 3.04
CA GLY A 69 22.55 -0.71 3.50
C GLY A 69 23.12 0.24 4.55
N ILE A 70 22.63 1.48 4.58
CA ILE A 70 22.97 2.52 5.55
C ILE A 70 22.51 2.16 6.98
N GLU A 71 21.30 1.61 7.13
CA GLU A 71 20.73 1.21 8.43
C GLU A 71 21.43 -0.03 8.97
N ALA A 72 21.71 -1.00 8.10
CA ALA A 72 22.49 -2.19 8.43
C ALA A 72 23.92 -1.81 8.88
N GLN A 73 24.52 -0.79 8.25
CA GLN A 73 25.88 -0.33 8.57
C GLN A 73 25.94 0.47 9.89
N LEU A 74 24.89 1.23 10.23
CA LEU A 74 24.76 1.91 11.53
C LEU A 74 24.58 0.90 12.69
N GLU A 75 23.76 -0.13 12.49
CA GLU A 75 23.53 -1.20 13.47
C GLU A 75 24.82 -2.01 13.72
N ALA A 76 25.60 -2.27 12.66
CA ALA A 76 26.92 -2.92 12.76
C ALA A 76 28.01 -2.04 13.40
N SER A 77 27.78 -0.73 13.49
CA SER A 77 28.73 0.24 14.06
C SER A 77 28.47 0.56 15.53
N GLY A 78 27.50 -0.12 16.18
CA GLY A 78 27.19 0.04 17.61
C GLY A 78 28.41 -0.20 18.53
N PRO A 79 28.43 0.42 19.73
CA PRO A 79 29.64 0.50 20.54
C PRO A 79 30.12 -0.90 20.94
N ARG A 80 31.32 -1.24 20.47
CA ARG A 80 32.11 -2.34 21.02
C ARG A 80 32.55 -1.93 22.43
N ILE A 81 31.66 -2.11 23.41
CA ILE A 81 32.03 -1.97 24.83
C ILE A 81 33.14 -3.00 25.08
N ARG A 82 34.29 -2.49 25.52
CA ARG A 82 35.53 -3.25 25.73
C ARG A 82 35.40 -4.24 26.88
#